data_AF-A0A662CUN4-F1
#
_entry.id   AF-A0A662CUN4-F1
#
_cell.length_a   1.000
_cell.length_b   1.000
_cell.length_c   1.000
_cell.angle_alpha   90.00
_cell.angle_beta   90.00
_cell.angle_gamma   90.00
#
_symmetry.space_group_name_H-M   'P 1'
#
loop_
_entity.id
_entity.type
_entity.pdbx_description
1 polymer ?
#
loop_
_entity_poly.entity_id
_entity_poly.type
_entity_poly.pdbx_seq_one_letter_code
_entity_poly.pdbx_strand_id
1 'polypeptide(L)'
;MKRIIDNIKNIRLDKITIRDYILILLGAILQAGSLRIFLLPAKLASGGVSGLSQIINSFTGWPIGVMVLLGNIPLFILGWRFLGGPRFAARTAFAILTFSILVDIPLPFLPQEGITGDIVLNSLYGGVVSGIGFGLVYKG
;
A
#
# COMPACT_ATOMS: atom_id res chain seq x y z
N MET A 1 -24.24 -16.70 7.15
CA MET A 1 -23.01 -17.44 6.80
C MET A 1 -23.04 -18.02 5.38
N LYS A 2 -24.02 -18.85 4.98
CA LYS A 2 -24.12 -19.43 3.61
C LYS A 2 -24.03 -18.41 2.46
N ARG A 3 -24.75 -17.29 2.56
CA ARG A 3 -24.75 -16.19 1.58
C ARG A 3 -23.37 -15.51 1.35
N ILE A 4 -22.45 -15.63 2.30
CA ILE A 4 -21.07 -15.09 2.19
C ILE A 4 -20.20 -16.06 1.38
N ILE A 5 -20.34 -17.37 1.65
CA ILE A 5 -19.63 -18.44 0.93
C ILE A 5 -20.05 -18.46 -0.54
N ASP A 6 -21.35 -18.28 -0.80
CA ASP A 6 -21.88 -18.20 -2.17
C ASP A 6 -21.37 -16.97 -2.94
N ASN A 7 -21.12 -15.84 -2.26
CA ASN A 7 -20.53 -14.64 -2.86
C ASN A 7 -19.02 -14.80 -3.15
N ILE A 8 -18.28 -15.56 -2.33
CA ILE A 8 -16.87 -15.89 -2.61
C ILE A 8 -16.78 -16.84 -3.82
N LYS A 9 -17.71 -17.80 -3.93
CA LYS A 9 -17.79 -18.74 -5.06
C LYS A 9 -18.13 -18.08 -6.40
N ASN A 10 -18.76 -16.90 -6.37
CA ASN A 10 -19.18 -16.15 -7.57
C ASN A 10 -18.21 -15.04 -7.99
N ILE A 11 -16.94 -15.10 -7.57
CA ILE A 11 -15.88 -14.27 -8.17
C ILE A 11 -15.65 -14.77 -9.59
N ARG A 12 -16.47 -14.29 -10.54
CA ARG A 12 -16.22 -14.46 -11.96
C ARG A 12 -15.03 -13.57 -12.32
N LEU A 13 -13.94 -14.19 -12.78
CA LEU A 13 -12.79 -13.50 -13.37
C LEU A 13 -13.20 -12.92 -14.73
N ASP A 14 -13.90 -11.79 -14.72
CA ASP A 14 -14.16 -11.02 -15.92
C ASP A 14 -12.96 -10.11 -16.24
N LYS A 15 -12.88 -9.64 -17.50
CA LYS A 15 -11.80 -8.75 -17.95
C LYS A 15 -11.71 -7.47 -17.10
N ILE A 16 -12.83 -7.03 -16.53
CA ILE A 16 -12.92 -5.85 -15.66
C ILE A 16 -12.19 -6.13 -14.34
N THR A 17 -12.44 -7.27 -13.69
CA THR A 17 -11.73 -7.65 -12.46
C THR A 17 -10.22 -7.77 -12.66
N ILE A 18 -9.75 -8.30 -13.79
CA ILE A 18 -8.30 -8.41 -14.07
C ILE A 18 -7.66 -7.02 -14.21
N ARG A 19 -8.32 -6.10 -14.93
CA ARG A 19 -7.85 -4.72 -15.08
C ARG A 19 -7.71 -4.03 -13.72
N ASP A 20 -8.70 -4.22 -12.85
CA ASP A 20 -8.71 -3.64 -11.51
C ASP A 20 -7.50 -4.10 -10.68
N TYR A 21 -7.22 -5.41 -10.64
CA TYR A 21 -6.05 -5.92 -9.93
C TYR A 21 -4.71 -5.45 -10.52
N ILE A 22 -4.62 -5.28 -11.85
CA ILE A 22 -3.42 -4.71 -12.49
C ILE A 22 -3.22 -3.24 -12.06
N LEU A 23 -4.29 -2.45 -12.04
CA LEU A 23 -4.23 -1.06 -11.58
C LEU A 23 -3.81 -0.98 -10.11
N ILE A 24 -4.37 -1.83 -9.26
CA ILE A 24 -3.99 -1.93 -7.84
C ILE A 24 -2.52 -2.31 -7.69
N LEU A 25 -2.04 -3.29 -8.45
CA LEU A 25 -0.64 -3.72 -8.44
C LEU A 25 0.31 -2.58 -8.83
N LEU A 26 0.04 -1.91 -9.95
CA LEU A 26 0.84 -0.76 -10.40
C LEU A 26 0.81 0.37 -9.38
N GLY A 27 -0.35 0.66 -8.80
CA GLY A 27 -0.49 1.67 -7.78
C GLY A 27 0.26 1.34 -6.49
N ALA A 28 0.27 0.07 -6.06
CA ALA A 28 1.02 -0.40 -4.90
C ALA A 28 2.55 -0.32 -5.15
N ILE A 29 3.01 -0.64 -6.35
CA ILE A 29 4.43 -0.48 -6.75
C ILE A 29 4.85 0.99 -6.67
N LEU A 30 4.04 1.90 -7.22
CA LEU A 30 4.34 3.34 -7.15
C LEU A 30 4.35 3.86 -5.71
N GLN A 31 3.41 3.44 -4.87
CA GLN A 31 3.38 3.84 -3.47
C GLN A 31 4.59 3.31 -2.69
N ALA A 32 4.94 2.03 -2.85
CA ALA A 32 6.07 1.42 -2.17
C ALA A 32 7.39 2.06 -2.63
N GLY A 33 7.55 2.32 -3.93
CA GLY A 33 8.69 3.03 -4.49
C GLY A 33 8.78 4.46 -3.98
N SER A 34 7.65 5.20 -3.95
CA SER A 34 7.62 6.56 -3.40
C SER A 34 8.10 6.58 -1.94
N LEU A 35 7.60 5.65 -1.13
CA LEU A 35 8.01 5.52 0.26
C LEU A 35 9.52 5.27 0.39
N ARG A 36 10.04 4.28 -0.32
CA ARG A 36 11.45 3.86 -0.24
C ARG A 36 12.44 4.88 -0.78
N ILE A 37 12.10 5.58 -1.86
CA ILE A 37 13.04 6.43 -2.58
C ILE A 37 13.03 7.87 -2.06
N PHE A 38 11.87 8.38 -1.63
CA PHE A 38 11.72 9.79 -1.27
C PHE A 38 11.43 10.00 0.22
N LEU A 39 10.48 9.26 0.79
CA LEU A 39 10.00 9.53 2.15
C LEU A 39 10.96 8.98 3.21
N LEU A 40 11.39 7.72 3.08
CA LEU A 40 12.26 7.07 4.05
C LEU A 40 13.64 7.73 4.18
N PRO A 41 14.38 8.00 3.10
CA PRO A 41 15.70 8.60 3.20
C PRO A 41 15.65 10.03 3.78
N ALA A 42 14.56 10.76 3.49
CA ALA A 42 14.32 12.10 4.01
C ALA A 42 13.73 12.13 5.43
N LYS A 43 13.49 10.97 6.06
CA LYS A 43 12.80 10.84 7.36
C LYS A 43 11.43 11.54 7.39
N LEU A 44 10.74 11.55 6.26
CA LEU A 44 9.43 12.15 6.10
C LEU A 44 8.35 11.10 6.33
N ALA A 45 7.71 11.16 7.49
CA ALA A 45 6.61 10.26 7.80
C ALA A 45 5.47 10.44 6.80
N SER A 46 4.98 9.33 6.24
CA SER A 46 3.72 9.31 5.51
C SER A 46 2.54 9.54 6.46
N GLY A 47 1.32 9.70 5.95
CA GLY A 47 0.11 9.72 6.78
C GLY A 47 -0.34 8.32 7.22
N GLY A 48 -1.22 8.27 8.23
CA GLY A 48 -1.91 7.05 8.65
C GLY A 48 -1.00 5.94 9.21
N VAL A 49 -1.38 4.68 8.96
CA VAL A 49 -0.67 3.49 9.47
C VAL A 49 0.77 3.41 8.93
N SER A 50 0.99 3.78 7.67
CA SER A 50 2.32 3.79 7.05
C SER A 50 3.25 4.81 7.71
N GLY A 51 2.73 5.99 8.08
CA GLY A 51 3.48 6.98 8.86
C GLY A 51 3.90 6.50 10.22
N LEU A 52 2.94 5.98 10.98
CA LEU A 52 3.18 5.37 12.30
C LEU A 52 4.24 4.27 12.21
N SER A 53 4.17 3.43 11.18
CA SER A 53 5.12 2.35 10.95
C SER A 53 6.54 2.87 10.67
N GLN A 54 6.68 3.99 9.95
CA GLN A 54 7.99 4.63 9.73
C GLN A 54 8.59 5.19 11.01
N ILE A 55 7.75 5.83 11.83
CA ILE A 55 8.19 6.39 13.11
C ILE A 55 8.65 5.24 14.02
N ILE A 56 7.89 4.15 14.13
CA ILE A 56 8.29 3.01 14.95
C ILE A 56 9.57 2.36 14.39
N ASN A 57 9.68 2.20 13.06
CA ASN A 57 10.88 1.69 12.42
C ASN A 57 12.13 2.52 12.73
N SER A 58 12.02 3.86 12.78
CA SER A 58 13.18 4.73 13.04
C SER A 58 13.76 4.57 14.45
N PHE A 59 12.96 4.10 15.42
CA PHE A 59 13.43 3.80 16.79
C PHE A 59 13.77 2.33 17.02
N THR A 60 13.05 1.40 16.38
CA THR A 60 13.10 -0.04 16.70
C THR A 60 13.76 -0.90 15.63
N GLY A 61 13.90 -0.38 14.40
CA GLY A 61 14.34 -1.15 13.24
C GLY A 61 13.33 -2.17 12.71
N TRP A 62 12.11 -2.22 13.26
CA TRP A 62 11.10 -3.19 12.82
C TRP A 62 10.68 -2.97 11.37
N PRO A 63 10.40 -4.04 10.59
CA PRO A 63 10.01 -3.89 9.18
C PRO A 63 8.71 -3.10 9.02
N ILE A 64 8.73 -2.10 8.14
CA ILE A 64 7.62 -1.15 7.96
C ILE A 64 6.42 -1.86 7.34
N GLY A 65 6.64 -2.70 6.34
CA GLY A 65 5.59 -3.47 5.67
C GLY A 65 4.85 -4.39 6.64
N VAL A 66 5.56 -5.09 7.53
CA VAL A 66 4.94 -5.91 8.59
C VAL A 66 4.06 -5.06 9.50
N MET A 67 4.55 -3.90 9.95
CA MET A 67 3.77 -3.01 10.81
C MET A 67 2.56 -2.42 10.07
N VAL A 68 2.70 -2.09 8.79
CA VAL A 68 1.59 -1.64 7.94
C VAL A 68 0.55 -2.73 7.81
N LEU A 69 0.95 -3.97 7.55
CA LEU A 69 0.05 -5.10 7.41
C LEU A 69 -0.76 -5.29 8.71
N LEU A 70 -0.08 -5.35 9.86
CA LEU A 70 -0.72 -5.52 11.16
C LEU A 70 -1.63 -4.35 11.53
N GLY A 71 -1.16 -3.12 11.35
CA GLY A 71 -1.92 -1.91 11.67
C GLY A 71 -3.14 -1.71 10.77
N ASN A 72 -3.14 -2.30 9.56
CA ASN A 72 -4.31 -2.27 8.68
C ASN A 72 -5.32 -3.38 8.96
N ILE A 73 -5.02 -4.44 9.72
CA ILE A 73 -6.00 -5.46 10.11
C ILE A 73 -7.29 -4.85 10.74
N PRO A 74 -7.22 -3.97 11.75
CA PRO A 74 -8.43 -3.36 12.30
C PRO A 74 -9.19 -2.51 11.28
N LEU A 75 -8.46 -1.74 10.46
CA LEU A 75 -9.06 -0.92 9.40
C LEU A 75 -9.73 -1.78 8.33
N PHE A 76 -9.14 -2.93 8.01
CA PHE A 76 -9.67 -3.90 7.07
C PHE A 76 -10.99 -4.50 7.55
N ILE A 77 -11.07 -4.84 8.84
CA ILE A 77 -12.30 -5.36 9.46
C ILE A 77 -13.41 -4.31 9.41
N LEU A 78 -13.10 -3.04 9.71
CA LEU A 78 -14.04 -1.93 9.58
C LEU A 78 -14.44 -1.73 8.12
N GLY A 79 -13.47 -1.73 7.21
CA GLY A 79 -13.67 -1.57 5.77
C GLY A 79 -14.61 -2.61 5.18
N TRP A 80 -14.39 -3.88 5.51
CA TRP A 80 -15.29 -4.97 5.12
C TRP A 80 -16.73 -4.68 5.57
N ARG A 81 -16.91 -4.30 6.84
CA ARG A 81 -18.23 -4.15 7.47
C ARG A 81 -19.01 -2.96 6.91
N PHE A 82 -18.33 -1.86 6.58
CA PHE A 82 -18.98 -0.60 6.23
C PHE A 82 -18.92 -0.22 4.74
N LEU A 83 -17.93 -0.69 3.95
CA LEU A 83 -17.67 -0.13 2.61
C LEU A 83 -17.99 -1.02 1.40
N GLY A 84 -18.29 -2.32 1.55
CA GLY A 84 -18.68 -3.09 0.35
C GLY A 84 -18.52 -4.61 0.36
N GLY A 85 -18.33 -5.23 1.52
CA GLY A 85 -18.31 -6.69 1.63
C GLY A 85 -17.11 -7.38 0.95
N PRO A 86 -17.25 -8.62 0.44
CA PRO A 86 -16.11 -9.49 0.11
C PRO A 86 -15.28 -9.05 -1.11
N ARG A 87 -15.87 -8.32 -2.07
CA ARG A 87 -15.12 -7.81 -3.24
C ARG A 87 -14.17 -6.67 -2.87
N PHE A 88 -14.67 -5.72 -2.07
CA PHE A 88 -13.84 -4.65 -1.51
C PHE A 88 -12.71 -5.25 -0.66
N ALA A 89 -13.06 -6.17 0.24
CA ALA A 89 -12.10 -6.86 1.09
C ALA A 89 -11.00 -7.57 0.28
N ALA A 90 -11.32 -8.28 -0.79
CA ALA A 90 -10.30 -8.93 -1.61
C ALA A 90 -9.32 -7.93 -2.25
N ARG A 91 -9.82 -6.82 -2.81
CA ARG A 91 -9.00 -5.77 -3.45
C ARG A 91 -8.12 -5.05 -2.44
N THR A 92 -8.69 -4.66 -1.30
CA THR A 92 -7.96 -3.98 -0.23
C THR A 92 -6.89 -4.90 0.39
N ALA A 93 -7.21 -6.17 0.63
CA ALA A 93 -6.23 -7.13 1.13
C ALA A 93 -5.07 -7.30 0.14
N PHE A 94 -5.37 -7.43 -1.15
CA PHE A 94 -4.36 -7.52 -2.20
C PHE A 94 -3.47 -6.27 -2.26
N ALA A 95 -4.07 -5.08 -2.17
CA ALA A 95 -3.33 -3.82 -2.14
C ALA A 95 -2.38 -3.72 -0.93
N ILE A 96 -2.90 -3.98 0.28
CA ILE A 96 -2.11 -3.92 1.52
C ILE A 96 -0.99 -4.95 1.51
N LEU A 97 -1.28 -6.19 1.13
CA LEU A 97 -0.27 -7.26 1.07
C LEU A 97 0.84 -6.91 0.08
N THR A 98 0.46 -6.52 -1.14
CA THR A 98 1.42 -6.15 -2.18
C THR A 98 2.29 -4.98 -1.74
N PHE A 99 1.69 -3.90 -1.23
CA PHE A 99 2.43 -2.76 -0.71
C PHE A 99 3.37 -3.16 0.43
N SER A 100 2.90 -3.91 1.42
CA SER A 100 3.68 -4.33 2.59
C SER A 100 4.90 -5.16 2.18
N ILE A 101 4.71 -6.11 1.27
CA ILE A 101 5.78 -6.95 0.75
C ILE A 101 6.81 -6.10 -0.01
N LEU A 102 6.36 -5.22 -0.91
CA LEU A 102 7.25 -4.38 -1.71
C LEU A 102 8.04 -3.36 -0.86
N VAL A 103 7.45 -2.91 0.25
CA VAL A 103 8.12 -1.99 1.17
C VAL A 103 9.20 -2.67 2.00
N ASP A 104 9.07 -3.95 2.35
CA ASP A 104 10.08 -4.65 3.16
C ASP A 104 11.12 -5.42 2.32
N ILE A 105 10.75 -5.86 1.11
CA ILE A 105 11.72 -6.53 0.23
C ILE A 105 12.80 -5.54 -0.23
N PRO A 106 14.09 -5.84 -0.02
CA PRO A 106 15.17 -5.06 -0.58
C PRO A 106 15.14 -5.19 -2.10
N LEU A 107 14.81 -4.09 -2.78
CA LEU A 107 14.89 -3.99 -4.24
C LEU A 107 16.31 -3.50 -4.59
N PRO A 108 17.21 -4.38 -5.09
CA PRO A 108 18.61 -4.01 -5.34
C PRO A 108 18.78 -2.90 -6.37
N PHE A 109 17.74 -2.64 -7.16
CA PHE A 109 17.71 -1.59 -8.18
C PHE A 109 17.31 -0.22 -7.64
N LEU A 110 16.86 -0.11 -6.38
CA LEU A 110 16.46 1.16 -5.78
C LEU A 110 17.62 1.79 -4.99
N PRO A 111 17.89 3.10 -5.16
CA PRO A 111 18.89 3.79 -4.37
C PRO A 111 18.44 3.87 -2.91
N GLN A 112 19.23 3.27 -2.00
CA GLN A 112 18.89 3.21 -0.58
C GLN A 112 18.97 4.59 0.10
N GLU A 113 19.83 5.48 -0.40
CA GLU A 113 19.99 6.85 0.10
C GLU A 113 18.98 7.84 -0.53
N GLY A 114 18.11 7.36 -1.42
CA GLY A 114 17.18 8.19 -2.19
C GLY A 114 17.82 8.84 -3.42
N ILE A 115 17.08 9.75 -4.06
CA ILE A 115 17.53 10.45 -5.29
C ILE A 115 18.10 11.83 -4.98
N THR A 116 17.66 12.47 -3.91
CA THR A 116 18.06 13.84 -3.53
C THR A 116 18.14 13.97 -2.01
N GLY A 117 19.03 14.83 -1.53
CA GLY A 117 19.13 15.21 -0.12
C GLY A 117 18.19 16.36 0.28
N ASP A 118 17.53 17.01 -0.67
CA ASP A 118 16.63 18.13 -0.41
C ASP A 118 15.25 17.63 0.04
N ILE A 119 14.85 18.02 1.25
CA ILE A 119 13.60 17.59 1.88
C ILE A 119 12.34 18.09 1.15
N VAL A 120 12.40 19.28 0.52
CA VAL A 120 11.28 19.86 -0.23
C VAL A 120 11.08 19.09 -1.52
N LEU A 121 12.15 18.77 -2.24
CA LEU A 121 12.08 17.93 -3.43
C LEU A 121 11.60 16.51 -3.11
N ASN A 122 12.09 15.91 -2.03
CA ASN A 122 11.61 14.60 -1.58
C ASN A 122 10.11 14.62 -1.24
N SER A 123 9.65 15.67 -0.57
CA SER A 123 8.21 15.84 -0.27
C SER A 123 7.38 15.96 -1.54
N LEU A 124 7.86 16.73 -2.53
CA LEU A 124 7.16 16.94 -3.79
C LEU A 124 7.07 15.66 -4.62
N TYR A 125 8.21 15.00 -4.87
CA TYR A 125 8.25 13.76 -5.64
C TYR A 125 7.53 12.63 -4.91
N GLY A 126 7.77 12.49 -3.61
CA GLY A 126 7.07 11.54 -2.76
C GLY A 126 5.56 11.72 -2.84
N GLY A 127 5.07 12.95 -2.70
CA GLY A 127 3.65 13.30 -2.78
C GLY A 127 3.04 13.03 -4.15
N VAL A 128 3.70 13.44 -5.24
CA VAL A 128 3.19 13.22 -6.61
C VAL A 128 3.16 11.72 -6.95
N VAL A 129 4.25 10.99 -6.72
CA VAL A 129 4.35 9.57 -7.08
C VAL A 129 3.39 8.73 -6.22
N SER A 130 3.32 8.99 -4.91
CA SER A 130 2.34 8.30 -4.04
C SER A 130 0.91 8.66 -4.41
N GLY A 131 0.62 9.93 -4.75
CA GLY A 131 -0.69 10.40 -5.19
C GLY A 131 -1.18 9.70 -6.46
N ILE A 132 -0.31 9.55 -7.47
CA ILE A 132 -0.61 8.75 -8.66
C ILE A 132 -0.88 7.30 -8.27
N GLY A 133 -0.05 6.73 -7.38
CA GLY A 133 -0.23 5.36 -6.89
C GLY A 133 -1.56 5.14 -6.17
N PHE A 134 -1.98 6.06 -5.29
CA PHE A 134 -3.30 6.03 -4.65
C PHE A 134 -4.42 6.14 -5.69
N GLY A 135 -4.29 7.04 -6.67
CA GLY A 135 -5.27 7.19 -7.75
C GLY A 135 -5.48 5.91 -8.56
N LEU A 136 -4.41 5.15 -8.82
CA LEU A 136 -4.51 3.85 -9.48
C LEU A 136 -5.19 2.80 -8.60
N VAL A 137 -4.83 2.72 -7.31
CA VAL A 137 -5.46 1.78 -6.36
C VAL A 137 -6.94 2.08 -6.16
N TYR A 138 -7.36 3.35 -6.14
CA TYR A 138 -8.78 3.70 -5.98
C TYR A 138 -9.59 3.51 -7.27
N LYS A 139 -8.94 3.49 -8.42
CA LYS A 139 -9.58 3.28 -9.71
C LYS A 139 -9.80 1.79 -10.03
N GLY A 140 -8.94 0.91 -9.52
CA GLY A 140 -9.10 -0.55 -9.60
C GLY A 140 -9.92 -1.08 -8.43
#